data_AF-A0A4R5GA28-F1
#
_entry.id   AF-A0A4R5GA28-F1
#
_cell.length_a   1.000
_cell.length_b   1.000
_cell.length_c   1.000
_cell.angle_alpha   90.00
_cell.angle_beta   90.00
_cell.angle_gamma   90.00
#
_symmetry.space_group_name_H-M   'P 1'
#
loop_
_entity.id
_entity.type
_entity.pdbx_description
1 polymer ?
#
loop_
_entity_poly.entity_id
_entity_poly.type
_entity_poly.pdbx_seq_one_letter_code
_entity_poly.pdbx_strand_id
1 'polypeptide(L)'
;MTEAGWPAGEDYLVPDVLQEGLTLVLVGTAPSRISARAKAYYANPENKFWRVLAETGLTPRQLAPREYPILPQYGIGLTDVAKRHSGVDAALPVEAWAPHELREKIRRYRPAIVAFTSKRGASETLGVPTGRLPYGPQVGRLEGAEVWVLPSTSPLGHTHFQLGPWQALADRVRALRPSGNREARRNPGAPERVP
;
A
#
# COMPACT_ATOMS: atom_id res chain seq x y z
N MET A 1 -11.96 -1.91 33.11
CA MET A 1 -10.80 -1.18 32.55
C MET A 1 -11.20 -0.76 31.15
N THR A 2 -11.32 0.54 30.94
CA THR A 2 -11.91 1.18 29.76
C THR A 2 -11.14 0.84 28.49
N GLU A 3 -11.80 0.22 27.50
CA GLU A 3 -11.33 0.24 26.12
C GLU A 3 -11.32 1.69 25.64
N ALA A 4 -10.14 2.29 25.55
CA ALA A 4 -9.98 3.56 24.87
C ALA A 4 -10.21 3.28 23.37
N GLY A 5 -11.45 3.51 22.92
CA GLY A 5 -11.80 3.51 21.52
C GLY A 5 -10.89 4.48 20.78
N TRP A 6 -10.10 3.94 19.85
CA TRP A 6 -9.38 4.73 18.85
C TRP A 6 -10.40 5.63 18.15
N PRO A 7 -10.14 6.92 17.90
CA PRO A 7 -11.00 7.68 17.03
C PRO A 7 -10.87 7.02 15.65
N ALA A 8 -11.86 6.20 15.28
CA ALA A 8 -12.11 5.89 13.88
C ALA A 8 -12.00 7.23 13.14
N GLY A 9 -11.31 7.27 12.01
CA GLY A 9 -10.96 8.52 11.32
C GLY A 9 -12.19 9.25 10.77
N GLU A 10 -13.04 9.78 11.65
CA GLU A 10 -14.34 10.37 11.33
C GLU A 10 -14.19 11.59 10.41
N ASP A 11 -13.00 12.20 10.39
CA ASP A 11 -12.65 13.35 9.54
C ASP A 11 -11.86 12.97 8.27
N TYR A 12 -11.64 11.68 7.98
CA TYR A 12 -10.85 11.28 6.81
C TYR A 12 -11.65 11.44 5.51
N LEU A 13 -11.03 12.06 4.51
CA LEU A 13 -11.66 12.30 3.20
C LEU A 13 -11.95 11.00 2.43
N VAL A 14 -11.09 10.00 2.63
CA VAL A 14 -11.24 8.64 2.12
C VAL A 14 -10.87 7.68 3.26
N PRO A 15 -11.71 6.69 3.61
CA PRO A 15 -11.41 5.73 4.67
C PRO A 15 -10.10 4.97 4.41
N ASP A 16 -9.36 4.65 5.47
CA ASP A 16 -8.24 3.70 5.35
C ASP A 16 -8.74 2.28 5.05
N VAL A 17 -7.88 1.49 4.42
CA VAL A 17 -8.05 0.05 4.27
C VAL A 17 -6.92 -0.64 5.01
N LEU A 18 -7.16 -0.91 6.29
CA LEU A 18 -6.18 -1.50 7.19
C LEU A 18 -6.83 -2.58 8.06
N GLN A 19 -6.15 -3.72 8.15
CA GLN A 19 -6.48 -4.83 9.05
C GLN A 19 -5.20 -5.57 9.41
N GLU A 20 -5.24 -6.40 10.44
CA GLU A 20 -4.11 -7.27 10.76
C GLU A 20 -3.89 -8.33 9.66
N GLY A 21 -2.65 -8.82 9.54
CA GLY A 21 -2.30 -9.89 8.59
C GLY A 21 -2.10 -9.45 7.14
N LEU A 22 -2.14 -8.14 6.84
CA LEU A 22 -1.82 -7.64 5.50
C LEU A 22 -0.35 -7.88 5.15
N THR A 23 -0.10 -8.35 3.92
CA THR A 23 1.27 -8.49 3.38
C THR A 23 1.84 -7.13 3.00
N LEU A 24 1.01 -6.26 2.42
CA LEU A 24 1.43 -4.98 1.86
C LEU A 24 0.46 -3.87 2.28
N VAL A 25 0.98 -2.73 2.71
CA VAL A 25 0.23 -1.47 2.76
C VAL A 25 0.86 -0.48 1.80
N LEU A 26 0.07 -0.02 0.83
CA LEU A 26 0.46 1.03 -0.11
C LEU A 26 0.10 2.39 0.50
N VAL A 27 1.08 3.30 0.55
CA VAL A 27 0.95 4.60 1.21
C VAL A 27 1.13 5.73 0.22
N GLY A 28 0.06 6.48 -0.06
CA GLY A 28 0.11 7.70 -0.85
C GLY A 28 0.48 8.94 -0.01
N THR A 29 0.53 10.10 -0.67
CA THR A 29 0.75 11.40 0.02
C THR A 29 -0.55 11.91 0.61
N ALA A 30 -1.52 12.19 -0.24
CA ALA A 30 -2.87 12.63 0.07
C ALA A 30 -3.82 12.20 -1.07
N PRO A 31 -5.14 12.13 -0.83
CA PRO A 31 -6.08 12.00 -1.92
C PRO A 31 -5.98 13.20 -2.87
N SER A 32 -5.98 12.95 -4.18
CA SER A 32 -6.24 14.02 -5.16
C SER A 32 -7.65 14.61 -4.94
N ARG A 33 -7.93 15.81 -5.44
CA ARG A 33 -9.30 16.38 -5.40
C ARG A 33 -10.34 15.45 -6.03
N ILE A 34 -9.95 14.74 -7.10
CA ILE A 34 -10.79 13.73 -7.76
C ILE A 34 -11.04 12.53 -6.82
N SER A 35 -9.98 12.01 -6.19
CA SER A 35 -10.04 10.92 -5.20
C SER A 35 -10.94 11.28 -4.01
N ALA A 36 -10.77 12.47 -3.44
CA ALA A 36 -11.57 12.94 -2.31
C ALA A 36 -13.06 13.05 -2.68
N ARG A 37 -13.38 13.66 -3.82
CA ARG A 37 -14.77 13.76 -4.31
C ARG A 37 -15.39 12.39 -4.59
N ALA A 38 -14.60 11.45 -5.11
CA ALA A 38 -15.04 10.09 -5.41
C ALA A 38 -15.09 9.18 -4.17
N LYS A 39 -14.58 9.64 -3.02
CA LYS A 39 -14.34 8.82 -1.81
C LYS A 39 -13.60 7.52 -2.13
N ALA A 40 -12.57 7.62 -2.99
CA ALA A 40 -11.86 6.48 -3.54
C ALA A 40 -10.38 6.80 -3.81
N TYR A 41 -9.52 5.80 -3.68
CA TYR A 41 -8.08 5.94 -3.91
C TYR A 41 -7.72 6.02 -5.40
N TYR A 42 -6.72 6.86 -5.72
CA TYR A 42 -6.17 7.01 -7.07
C TYR A 42 -7.24 7.13 -8.18
N ALA A 43 -8.29 7.92 -7.95
CA ALA A 43 -9.47 7.96 -8.82
C ALA A 43 -9.31 8.84 -10.08
N ASN A 44 -8.20 9.57 -10.22
CA ASN A 44 -7.88 10.27 -11.46
C ASN A 44 -7.68 9.23 -12.59
N PRO A 45 -8.45 9.27 -13.70
CA PRO A 45 -8.33 8.32 -14.80
C PRO A 45 -6.93 8.21 -15.43
N GLU A 46 -6.14 9.27 -15.35
CA GLU A 46 -4.76 9.29 -15.87
C GLU A 46 -3.74 8.72 -14.88
N ASN A 47 -4.15 8.45 -13.63
CA ASN A 47 -3.29 7.83 -12.63
C ASN A 47 -3.11 6.34 -12.96
N LYS A 48 -1.86 5.90 -13.04
CA LYS A 48 -1.51 4.54 -13.47
C LYS A 48 -1.72 3.47 -12.40
N PHE A 49 -2.05 3.85 -11.15
CA PHE A 49 -2.04 2.96 -9.99
C PHE A 49 -2.77 1.64 -10.22
N TRP A 50 -4.05 1.70 -10.59
CA TRP A 50 -4.88 0.51 -10.76
C TRP A 50 -4.41 -0.37 -11.93
N ARG A 51 -3.91 0.25 -13.00
CA ARG A 51 -3.30 -0.46 -14.12
C ARG A 51 -2.02 -1.18 -13.68
N VAL A 52 -1.15 -0.48 -12.95
CA VAL A 52 0.13 -1.02 -12.45
C VAL A 52 -0.08 -2.18 -11.48
N LEU A 53 -1.09 -2.12 -10.61
CA LEU A 53 -1.41 -3.26 -9.73
C LEU A 53 -1.78 -4.52 -10.52
N ALA A 54 -2.52 -4.37 -11.62
CA ALA A 54 -2.88 -5.48 -12.49
C ALA A 54 -1.70 -5.97 -13.32
N GLU A 55 -0.96 -5.05 -13.96
CA GLU A 55 0.21 -5.37 -14.80
C GLU A 55 1.30 -6.11 -14.02
N THR A 56 1.51 -5.76 -12.75
CA THR A 56 2.50 -6.42 -11.88
C THR A 56 1.99 -7.69 -11.20
N GLY A 57 0.70 -8.00 -11.36
CA GLY A 57 0.06 -9.15 -10.72
C GLY A 57 -0.15 -9.00 -9.21
N LEU A 58 -0.08 -7.78 -8.66
CA LEU A 58 -0.50 -7.50 -7.28
C LEU A 58 -2.00 -7.73 -7.10
N THR A 59 -2.78 -7.44 -8.16
CA THR A 59 -4.19 -7.84 -8.30
C THR A 59 -4.38 -8.68 -9.56
N PRO A 60 -5.35 -9.62 -9.60
CA PRO A 60 -5.55 -10.52 -10.75
C PRO A 60 -6.17 -9.81 -11.97
N ARG A 61 -6.73 -8.62 -11.78
CA ARG A 61 -7.30 -7.76 -12.83
C ARG A 61 -7.12 -6.30 -12.44
N GLN A 62 -7.37 -5.40 -13.39
CA GLN A 62 -7.50 -3.98 -13.08
C GLN A 62 -8.79 -3.74 -12.32
N LEU A 63 -8.66 -3.14 -11.13
CA LEU A 63 -9.80 -2.70 -10.32
C LEU A 63 -10.20 -1.28 -10.70
N ALA A 64 -11.50 -0.98 -10.63
CA ALA A 64 -11.97 0.40 -10.63
C ALA A 64 -11.67 1.05 -9.27
N PRO A 65 -11.46 2.39 -9.19
CA PRO A 65 -11.16 3.07 -7.94
C PRO A 65 -12.13 2.77 -6.79
N ARG A 66 -13.43 2.61 -7.08
CA ARG A 66 -14.46 2.30 -6.08
C ARG A 66 -14.34 0.90 -5.48
N GLU A 67 -13.62 0.00 -6.13
CA GLU A 67 -13.38 -1.36 -5.66
C GLU A 67 -12.23 -1.43 -4.65
N TYR A 68 -11.56 -0.32 -4.31
CA TYR A 68 -10.46 -0.30 -3.34
C TYR A 68 -10.71 -1.06 -2.01
N PRO A 69 -11.94 -1.14 -1.45
CA PRO A 69 -12.18 -1.87 -0.21
C PRO A 69 -11.97 -3.39 -0.34
N ILE A 70 -11.91 -3.96 -1.55
CA ILE A 70 -11.69 -5.40 -1.75
C ILE A 70 -10.21 -5.80 -1.68
N LEU A 71 -9.28 -4.84 -1.70
CA LEU A 71 -7.83 -5.10 -1.69
C LEU A 71 -7.32 -6.02 -0.56
N PRO A 72 -7.92 -6.04 0.65
CA PRO A 72 -7.52 -6.97 1.70
C PRO A 72 -7.68 -8.44 1.33
N GLN A 73 -8.58 -8.78 0.37
CA GLN A 73 -8.68 -10.15 -0.17
C GLN A 73 -7.39 -10.58 -0.89
N TYR A 74 -6.59 -9.61 -1.32
CA TYR A 74 -5.26 -9.81 -1.89
C TYR A 74 -4.15 -9.53 -0.85
N GLY A 75 -4.47 -9.36 0.43
CA GLY A 75 -3.48 -9.00 1.45
C GLY A 75 -2.85 -7.61 1.25
N ILE A 76 -3.56 -6.70 0.57
CA ILE A 76 -3.14 -5.32 0.29
C ILE A 76 -4.03 -4.34 1.06
N GLY A 77 -3.42 -3.37 1.75
CA GLY A 77 -4.08 -2.24 2.38
C GLY A 77 -3.70 -0.90 1.76
N LEU A 78 -4.43 0.14 2.16
CA LEU A 78 -4.25 1.52 1.70
C LEU A 78 -4.35 2.51 2.86
N THR A 79 -3.47 3.50 2.84
CA THR A 79 -3.55 4.73 3.66
C THR A 79 -2.80 5.84 2.93
N ASP A 80 -2.89 7.07 3.43
CA ASP A 80 -2.04 8.18 3.01
C ASP A 80 -1.33 8.78 4.23
N VAL A 81 -0.25 9.54 4.00
CA VAL A 81 0.41 10.33 5.05
C VAL A 81 -0.48 11.50 5.52
N ALA A 82 -1.24 12.10 4.59
CA ALA A 82 -2.19 13.17 4.85
C ALA A 82 -3.62 12.70 4.53
N LYS A 83 -4.44 12.58 5.58
CA LYS A 83 -5.79 11.97 5.49
C LYS A 83 -6.95 12.97 5.43
N ARG A 84 -6.71 14.19 5.91
CA ARG A 84 -7.75 15.23 6.10
C ARG A 84 -7.69 16.35 5.06
N HIS A 85 -6.72 16.31 4.16
CA HIS A 85 -6.52 17.31 3.10
C HIS A 85 -6.44 16.63 1.74
N SER A 86 -6.80 17.36 0.67
CA SER A 86 -6.70 16.85 -0.71
C SER A 86 -6.08 17.87 -1.63
N GLY A 87 -5.31 17.39 -2.62
CA GLY A 87 -4.59 18.28 -3.53
C GLY A 87 -3.34 17.64 -4.11
N VAL A 88 -2.58 18.46 -4.83
CA VAL A 88 -1.20 18.12 -5.22
C VAL A 88 -0.28 18.39 -4.05
N ASP A 89 0.80 17.62 -3.91
CA ASP A 89 1.71 17.67 -2.77
C ASP A 89 2.21 19.10 -2.43
N ALA A 90 2.51 19.91 -3.46
CA ALA A 90 3.02 21.28 -3.31
C ALA A 90 1.98 22.29 -2.78
N ALA A 91 0.69 21.94 -2.81
CA ALA A 91 -0.41 22.78 -2.36
C ALA A 91 -0.98 22.33 -1.01
N LEU A 92 -0.43 21.27 -0.41
CA LEU A 92 -0.84 20.81 0.91
C LEU A 92 -0.20 21.71 1.99
N PRO A 93 -0.99 22.15 2.99
CA PRO A 93 -0.44 22.90 4.11
C PRO A 93 0.40 21.98 5.03
N VAL A 94 1.26 22.55 5.86
CA VAL A 94 2.25 21.77 6.66
C VAL A 94 1.54 20.83 7.63
N GLU A 95 0.45 21.28 8.24
CA GLU A 95 -0.40 20.52 9.16
C GLU A 95 -1.15 19.36 8.49
N ALA A 96 -1.16 19.28 7.16
CA ALA A 96 -1.76 18.15 6.47
C ALA A 96 -0.99 16.85 6.71
N TRP A 97 0.34 16.94 6.86
CA TRP A 97 1.23 15.79 6.95
C TRP A 97 1.20 15.19 8.35
N ALA A 98 0.68 13.96 8.48
CA ALA A 98 0.56 13.26 9.75
C ALA A 98 1.35 11.92 9.76
N PRO A 99 2.68 11.95 9.57
CA PRO A 99 3.50 10.73 9.57
C PRO A 99 3.50 10.01 10.94
N HIS A 100 3.19 10.71 12.03
CA HIS A 100 3.02 10.11 13.35
C HIS A 100 1.79 9.19 13.41
N GLU A 101 0.63 9.62 12.89
CA GLU A 101 -0.57 8.77 12.77
C GLU A 101 -0.29 7.54 11.88
N LEU A 102 0.46 7.73 10.79
CA LEU A 102 0.89 6.61 9.94
C LEU A 102 1.72 5.60 10.75
N ARG A 103 2.72 6.04 11.51
CA ARG A 103 3.54 5.15 12.35
C ARG A 103 2.69 4.39 13.35
N GLU A 104 1.73 5.04 14.01
CA GLU A 104 0.81 4.38 14.94
C GLU A 104 0.00 3.28 14.25
N LYS A 105 -0.52 3.55 13.04
CA LYS A 105 -1.22 2.56 12.22
C LYS A 105 -0.32 1.38 11.86
N ILE A 106 0.91 1.63 11.40
CA ILE A 106 1.84 0.55 11.04
C ILE A 106 2.21 -0.29 12.26
N ARG A 107 2.45 0.33 13.42
CA ARG A 107 2.71 -0.36 14.68
C ARG A 107 1.54 -1.24 15.13
N ARG A 108 0.30 -0.76 14.93
CA ARG A 108 -0.92 -1.51 15.27
C ARG A 108 -1.15 -2.69 14.33
N TYR A 109 -1.24 -2.42 13.03
CA TYR A 109 -1.65 -3.42 12.03
C TYR A 109 -0.54 -4.35 11.58
N ARG A 110 0.73 -3.99 11.86
CA ARG A 110 1.94 -4.79 11.63
C ARG A 110 2.00 -5.44 10.24
N PRO A 111 1.83 -4.68 9.14
CA PRO A 111 1.97 -5.25 7.81
C PRO A 111 3.40 -5.73 7.56
N ALA A 112 3.60 -6.73 6.70
CA ALA A 112 4.94 -7.19 6.37
C ALA A 112 5.75 -6.13 5.61
N ILE A 113 5.08 -5.41 4.68
CA ILE A 113 5.67 -4.35 3.86
C ILE A 113 4.82 -3.08 3.94
N VAL A 114 5.49 -1.94 4.05
CA VAL A 114 4.96 -0.60 3.76
C VAL A 114 5.65 -0.07 2.51
N ALA A 115 4.87 0.22 1.48
CA ALA A 115 5.39 0.77 0.23
C ALA A 115 4.82 2.16 -0.04
N PHE A 116 5.67 3.18 0.03
CA PHE A 116 5.31 4.54 -0.35
C PHE A 116 5.18 4.62 -1.86
N THR A 117 4.02 5.05 -2.36
CA THR A 117 3.76 5.15 -3.80
C THR A 117 4.37 6.39 -4.44
N SER A 118 5.22 7.13 -3.71
CA SER A 118 6.02 8.23 -4.20
C SER A 118 7.19 8.50 -3.26
N LYS A 119 8.25 9.16 -3.77
CA LYS A 119 9.33 9.66 -2.92
C LYS A 119 8.87 10.70 -1.90
N ARG A 120 7.84 11.51 -2.22
CA ARG A 120 7.37 12.56 -1.31
C ARG A 120 6.77 11.97 -0.03
N GLY A 121 5.87 10.99 -0.15
CA GLY A 121 5.28 10.32 1.02
C GLY A 121 6.34 9.63 1.89
N ALA A 122 7.34 9.00 1.26
CA ALA A 122 8.49 8.44 1.97
C ALA A 122 9.31 9.52 2.68
N SER A 123 9.60 10.63 2.01
CA SER A 123 10.41 11.72 2.55
C SER A 123 9.78 12.34 3.81
N GLU A 124 8.48 12.62 3.77
CA GLU A 124 7.72 13.16 4.90
C GLU A 124 7.67 12.20 6.09
N THR A 125 7.67 10.89 5.84
CA THR A 125 7.59 9.89 6.91
C THR A 125 8.95 9.53 7.51
N LEU A 126 9.98 9.47 6.66
CA LEU A 126 11.32 9.02 7.02
C LEU A 126 12.24 10.18 7.44
N GLY A 127 11.86 11.44 7.18
CA GLY A 127 12.69 12.61 7.45
C GLY A 127 13.93 12.70 6.55
N VAL A 128 13.93 11.99 5.41
CA VAL A 128 15.04 11.92 4.46
C VAL A 128 14.65 12.65 3.17
N PRO A 129 15.48 13.57 2.64
CA PRO A 129 15.19 14.26 1.38
C PRO A 129 14.97 13.30 0.20
N THR A 130 14.04 13.62 -0.70
CA THR A 130 13.68 12.79 -1.86
C THR A 130 14.89 12.42 -2.75
N GLY A 131 15.86 13.33 -2.89
CA GLY A 131 17.10 13.08 -3.65
C GLY A 131 18.00 11.98 -3.05
N ARG A 132 17.82 11.63 -1.77
CA ARG A 132 18.56 10.57 -1.08
C ARG A 132 17.77 9.27 -0.95
N LEU A 133 16.54 9.22 -1.46
CA LEU A 133 15.68 8.03 -1.44
C LEU A 133 15.76 7.33 -2.80
N PRO A 134 16.47 6.19 -2.93
CA PRO A 134 16.40 5.35 -4.12
C PRO A 134 15.04 4.66 -4.20
N TYR A 135 14.61 4.28 -5.41
CA TYR A 135 13.44 3.42 -5.56
C TYR A 135 13.76 1.98 -5.14
N GLY A 136 12.75 1.23 -4.70
CA GLY A 136 12.86 -0.15 -4.23
C GLY A 136 12.95 -0.28 -2.71
N PRO A 137 13.47 -1.41 -2.20
CA PRO A 137 13.58 -1.66 -0.76
C PRO A 137 14.56 -0.69 -0.10
N GLN A 138 14.24 -0.24 1.11
CA GLN A 138 15.09 0.60 1.93
C GLN A 138 15.77 -0.23 3.02
N VAL A 139 16.93 0.23 3.50
CA VAL A 139 17.70 -0.47 4.56
C VAL A 139 16.96 -0.47 5.90
N GLY A 140 16.24 0.62 6.21
CA GLY A 140 15.50 0.78 7.46
C GLY A 140 14.12 0.11 7.44
N ARG A 141 13.61 -0.19 8.63
CA ARG A 141 12.23 -0.66 8.86
C ARG A 141 11.37 0.47 9.42
N LEU A 142 10.06 0.44 9.14
CA LEU A 142 9.07 1.33 9.72
C LEU A 142 8.21 0.53 10.69
N GLU A 143 8.42 0.72 11.99
CA GLU A 143 7.67 0.00 13.04
C GLU A 143 7.68 -1.53 12.83
N GLY A 144 8.81 -2.07 12.38
CA GLY A 144 9.00 -3.50 12.08
C GLY A 144 8.74 -3.92 10.62
N ALA A 145 7.99 -3.13 9.85
CA ALA A 145 7.69 -3.43 8.45
C ALA A 145 8.88 -3.13 7.52
N GLU A 146 9.03 -3.93 6.45
CA GLU A 146 9.93 -3.58 5.33
C GLU A 146 9.45 -2.31 4.65
N VAL A 147 10.37 -1.41 4.31
CA VAL A 147 10.03 -0.14 3.66
C VAL A 147 10.42 -0.17 2.19
N TRP A 148 9.50 0.25 1.33
CA TRP A 148 9.72 0.39 -0.10
C TRP A 148 9.35 1.80 -0.55
N VAL A 149 10.09 2.33 -1.53
CA VAL A 149 9.80 3.61 -2.18
C VAL A 149 9.58 3.36 -3.67
N LEU A 150 8.43 3.77 -4.19
CA LEU A 150 8.03 3.48 -5.56
C LEU A 150 7.97 4.77 -6.41
N PRO A 151 8.16 4.64 -7.73
CA PRO A 151 7.86 5.72 -8.67
C PRO A 151 6.38 6.09 -8.64
N SER A 152 6.09 7.40 -8.57
CA SER A 152 4.72 7.90 -8.53
C SER A 152 3.95 7.53 -9.79
N THR A 153 2.72 7.04 -9.62
CA THR A 153 1.78 6.72 -10.70
C THR A 153 0.94 7.92 -11.15
N SER A 154 1.10 9.07 -10.49
CA SER A 154 0.43 10.34 -10.83
C SER A 154 0.85 10.83 -12.22
N PRO A 155 -0.04 11.51 -12.98
CA PRO A 155 0.32 12.14 -14.25
C PRO A 155 1.51 13.10 -14.14
N LEU A 156 1.60 13.87 -13.04
CA LEU A 156 2.72 14.78 -12.78
C LEU A 156 4.07 14.07 -12.62
N GLY A 157 4.06 12.78 -12.26
CA GLY A 157 5.24 11.95 -12.12
C GLY A 157 5.64 11.20 -13.40
N HIS A 158 4.93 11.40 -14.51
CA HIS A 158 5.03 10.54 -15.70
C HIS A 158 6.46 10.37 -16.22
N THR A 159 7.24 11.45 -16.30
CA THR A 159 8.62 11.44 -16.81
C THR A 159 9.59 10.64 -15.94
N HIS A 160 9.23 10.35 -14.69
CA HIS A 160 10.06 9.61 -13.73
C HIS A 160 9.49 8.22 -13.42
N PHE A 161 8.38 7.84 -14.06
CA PHE A 161 7.74 6.56 -13.80
C PHE A 161 8.58 5.40 -14.34
N GLN A 162 8.73 4.36 -13.54
CA GLN A 162 9.40 3.11 -13.90
C GLN A 162 8.60 1.94 -13.34
N LEU A 163 8.32 0.94 -14.17
CA LEU A 163 7.58 -0.24 -13.74
C LEU A 163 8.45 -1.20 -12.88
N GLY A 164 9.77 -1.21 -13.08
CA GLY A 164 10.71 -2.13 -12.43
C GLY A 164 10.57 -2.21 -10.90
N PRO A 165 10.57 -1.08 -10.15
CA PRO A 165 10.38 -1.11 -8.70
C PRO A 165 9.01 -1.66 -8.25
N TRP A 166 7.95 -1.42 -9.04
CA TRP A 166 6.63 -1.98 -8.77
C TRP A 166 6.61 -3.50 -9.01
N GLN A 167 7.27 -3.97 -10.08
CA GLN A 167 7.40 -5.39 -10.35
C GLN A 167 8.20 -6.11 -9.27
N ALA A 168 9.32 -5.54 -8.84
CA ALA A 168 10.14 -6.08 -7.76
C ALA A 168 9.38 -6.15 -6.42
N LEU A 169 8.52 -5.16 -6.13
CA LEU A 169 7.62 -5.21 -4.98
C LEU A 169 6.63 -6.37 -5.11
N ALA A 170 6.04 -6.56 -6.30
CA ALA A 170 5.11 -7.67 -6.55
C ALA A 170 5.77 -9.05 -6.40
N ASP A 171 7.02 -9.19 -6.85
CA ASP A 171 7.83 -10.39 -6.63
C ASP A 171 8.05 -10.64 -5.13
N ARG A 172 8.38 -9.60 -4.36
CA ARG A 172 8.56 -9.68 -2.91
C ARG A 172 7.28 -10.07 -2.19
N VAL A 173 6.14 -9.46 -2.55
CA VAL A 173 4.83 -9.81 -1.99
C VAL A 173 4.50 -11.27 -2.25
N ARG A 174 4.75 -11.79 -3.47
CA ARG A 174 4.54 -13.20 -3.79
C ARG A 174 5.45 -14.13 -2.98
N ALA A 175 6.69 -13.75 -2.73
CA ALA A 175 7.62 -14.52 -1.91
C ALA A 175 7.23 -14.58 -0.42
N LEU A 176 6.50 -13.57 0.09
CA LEU A 176 6.03 -13.52 1.47
C LEU A 176 4.67 -14.19 1.69
N ARG A 177 3.83 -14.27 0.65
CA ARG A 177 2.58 -15.01 0.76
C ARG A 177 2.92 -16.49 0.93
N PRO A 178 2.45 -17.15 2.00
CA PRO A 178 2.68 -18.58 2.16
C PRO A 178 2.20 -19.27 0.89
N SER A 179 3.08 -20.08 0.31
CA SER A 179 2.72 -20.95 -0.81
C SER A 179 1.52 -21.75 -0.34
N GLY A 180 0.34 -21.49 -0.92
CA GLY A 180 -0.88 -22.20 -0.56
C GLY A 180 -0.57 -23.69 -0.48
N ASN A 181 -0.74 -24.23 0.71
CA ASN A 181 -0.60 -25.63 1.11
C ASN A 181 -0.14 -26.60 -0.01
N ARG A 182 1.17 -26.88 -0.09
CA ARG A 182 1.70 -27.98 -0.94
C ARG A 182 1.25 -29.37 -0.43
N GLU A 183 0.57 -29.49 0.71
CA GLU A 183 0.10 -30.78 1.24
C GLU A 183 -1.24 -31.27 0.64
N ALA A 184 -1.94 -30.46 -0.17
CA ALA A 184 -3.16 -30.92 -0.86
C ALA A 184 -2.90 -31.78 -2.13
N ARG A 185 -1.64 -32.15 -2.41
CA ARG A 185 -1.27 -33.04 -3.53
C ARG A 185 -0.63 -34.38 -3.10
N ARG A 186 -0.80 -34.81 -1.84
CA ARG A 186 -0.58 -36.21 -1.47
C ARG A 186 -1.92 -36.93 -1.45
N ASN A 187 -2.21 -37.64 -2.53
CA ASN A 187 -3.32 -38.58 -2.66
C ASN A 187 -3.12 -39.74 -1.65
N PRO A 188 -3.98 -39.95 -0.63
CA PRO A 188 -3.98 -41.16 0.16
C PRO A 188 -4.93 -42.16 -0.52
N GLY A 189 -4.47 -42.79 -1.58
CA GLY A 189 -5.37 -43.58 -2.42
C GLY A 189 -4.65 -44.43 -3.45
N ALA A 190 -3.71 -45.27 -3.00
CA ALA A 190 -3.32 -46.45 -3.75
C ALA A 190 -3.46 -47.65 -2.80
N PRO A 191 -4.31 -48.64 -3.11
CA PRO A 191 -4.42 -49.82 -2.27
C PRO A 191 -3.11 -50.60 -2.28
N GLU A 192 -2.65 -50.90 -1.08
CA GLU A 192 -1.52 -51.76 -0.76
C GLU A 192 -1.78 -53.14 -1.38
N ARG A 193 -0.92 -53.57 -2.32
CA ARG A 193 -0.86 -54.97 -2.73
C ARG A 193 0.01 -55.69 -1.72
N VAL A 194 -0.60 -56.61 -0.99
CA VAL A 194 0.02 -57.54 -0.04
C VAL A 194 0.03 -58.93 -0.69
N PRO A 195 0.97 -59.80 -0.29
CA PRO A 195 2.19 -60.18 -1.01
C PRO A 195 1.97 -61.13 -2.20
#